data_AF-A0A0K8TH46-F1
#
_entry.id   AF-A0A0K8TH46-F1
#
_cell.length_a   1.000
_cell.length_b   1.000
_cell.length_c   1.000
_cell.angle_alpha   90.00
_cell.angle_beta   90.00
_cell.angle_gamma   90.00
#
_symmetry.space_group_name_H-M   'P 1'
#
loop_
_entity.id
_entity.type
_entity.pdbx_description
1 polymer ?
#
loop_
_entity_poly.entity_id
_entity_poly.type
_entity_poly.pdbx_seq_one_letter_code
_entity_poly.pdbx_strand_id
1 'polypeptide(L)'
;IAAALTEEHADGSDDEEEDHYPQILERNFEVIDFLKRFSSPKVVRICNTLLSTYDTNSETTNHCIVRMLHRIAWECKLPAMLFQASLFIKFRNILSNYE
;
A
#
# COMPACT_ATOMS: atom_id res chain seq x y z
N ILE A 1 -47.40 -16.62 -49.33
CA ILE A 1 -46.58 -16.66 -48.09
C ILE A 1 -47.49 -16.07 -47.01
N ALA A 2 -48.42 -16.88 -46.48
CA ALA A 2 -48.29 -17.62 -45.20
C ALA A 2 -48.01 -16.64 -44.05
N ALA A 3 -49.06 -16.09 -43.42
CA ALA A 3 -49.72 -16.63 -42.23
C ALA A 3 -48.93 -16.28 -40.95
N ALA A 4 -49.23 -15.10 -40.39
CA ALA A 4 -48.86 -14.69 -39.05
C ALA A 4 -50.04 -14.97 -38.11
N LEU A 5 -50.01 -16.09 -37.40
CA LEU A 5 -50.80 -16.36 -36.20
C LEU A 5 -50.10 -17.50 -35.42
N THR A 6 -49.59 -17.21 -34.23
CA THR A 6 -49.62 -18.18 -33.13
C THR A 6 -49.71 -17.41 -31.82
N GLU A 7 -50.75 -17.77 -31.08
CA GLU A 7 -51.23 -17.21 -29.83
C GLU A 7 -50.35 -17.57 -28.62
N GLU A 8 -50.48 -16.73 -27.59
CA GLU A 8 -50.42 -16.98 -26.15
C GLU A 8 -49.54 -18.11 -25.59
N HIS A 9 -48.63 -17.71 -24.70
CA HIS A 9 -48.64 -18.27 -23.35
C HIS A 9 -48.23 -17.20 -22.35
N ALA A 10 -49.20 -16.76 -21.56
CA ALA A 10 -48.96 -16.08 -20.31
C ALA A 10 -48.67 -17.10 -19.21
N ASP A 11 -47.97 -16.57 -18.20
CA ASP A 11 -47.92 -17.00 -16.80
C ASP A 11 -46.73 -17.85 -16.35
N GLY A 12 -46.14 -17.41 -15.23
CA GLY A 12 -44.95 -17.97 -14.62
C GLY A 12 -44.04 -16.91 -14.03
N SER A 13 -44.53 -16.21 -12.99
CA SER A 13 -43.71 -15.47 -12.05
C SER A 13 -42.59 -16.37 -11.51
N ASP A 14 -41.34 -15.95 -11.67
CA ASP A 14 -40.26 -16.36 -10.78
C ASP A 14 -39.32 -15.16 -10.61
N ASP A 15 -39.78 -14.19 -9.82
CA ASP A 15 -38.88 -13.32 -9.07
C ASP A 15 -38.20 -14.24 -8.04
N GLU A 16 -37.24 -15.04 -8.50
CA GLU A 16 -36.29 -15.70 -7.61
C GLU A 16 -35.50 -14.57 -6.96
N GLU A 17 -35.83 -14.26 -5.70
CA GLU A 17 -34.97 -13.51 -4.79
C GLU A 17 -33.61 -14.24 -4.77
N GLU A 18 -32.73 -13.86 -5.69
CA GLU A 18 -31.35 -14.33 -5.73
C GLU A 18 -30.68 -13.75 -4.47
N ASP A 19 -30.79 -14.51 -3.38
CA ASP A 19 -30.09 -14.27 -2.13
C ASP A 19 -28.64 -13.94 -2.49
N HIS A 20 -28.30 -12.65 -2.46
CA HIS A 20 -26.94 -12.20 -2.74
C HIS A 20 -26.10 -12.51 -1.51
N TYR A 21 -25.82 -13.81 -1.29
CA TYR A 21 -24.88 -14.24 -0.27
C TYR A 21 -23.56 -13.53 -0.54
N PRO A 22 -23.01 -12.79 0.43
CA PRO A 22 -21.73 -12.13 0.24
C PRO A 22 -20.69 -13.20 -0.09
N GLN A 23 -20.20 -13.20 -1.33
CA GLN A 23 -19.17 -14.12 -1.77
C GLN A 23 -17.90 -13.83 -0.97
N ILE A 24 -17.61 -14.68 0.02
CA ILE A 24 -16.35 -14.64 0.75
C ILE A 24 -15.29 -15.24 -0.17
N LEU A 25 -14.63 -14.38 -0.94
CA LEU A 25 -13.52 -14.77 -1.79
C LEU A 25 -12.22 -14.71 -0.97
N GLU A 26 -11.64 -15.87 -0.67
CA GLU A 26 -10.29 -15.93 -0.10
C GLU A 26 -9.29 -15.36 -1.12
N ARG A 27 -8.57 -14.30 -0.72
CA ARG A 27 -7.52 -13.71 -1.55
C ARG A 27 -6.17 -14.04 -0.94
N ASN A 28 -5.26 -14.52 -1.77
CA ASN A 28 -3.85 -14.63 -1.41
C ASN A 28 -3.31 -13.24 -1.07
N PHE A 29 -2.86 -13.07 0.17
CA PHE A 29 -2.28 -11.82 0.65
C PHE A 29 -0.76 -11.92 0.70
N GLU A 30 -0.12 -11.37 -0.33
CA GLU A 30 1.33 -11.25 -0.37
C GLU A 30 1.77 -9.99 0.38
N VAL A 31 2.34 -10.20 1.58
CA VAL A 31 2.79 -9.12 2.48
C VAL A 31 3.77 -8.17 1.77
N ILE A 32 4.68 -8.72 0.98
CA ILE A 32 5.69 -7.93 0.25
C ILE A 32 5.03 -7.00 -0.76
N ASP A 33 4.01 -7.45 -1.47
CA ASP A 33 3.32 -6.63 -2.45
C ASP A 33 2.48 -5.53 -1.79
N PHE A 34 1.95 -5.80 -0.60
CA PHE A 34 1.38 -4.75 0.24
C PHE A 34 2.42 -3.71 0.66
N LEU A 35 3.61 -4.13 1.12
CA LEU A 35 4.69 -3.23 1.55
C LEU A 35 5.23 -2.37 0.40
N LYS A 36 5.33 -2.92 -0.81
CA LYS A 36 5.74 -2.18 -2.01
C LYS A 36 4.84 -0.98 -2.30
N ARG A 37 3.55 -1.01 -1.92
CA ARG A 37 2.65 0.15 -2.06
C ARG A 37 3.11 1.38 -1.27
N PHE A 38 3.88 1.17 -0.20
CA PHE A 38 4.48 2.24 0.60
C PHE A 38 5.88 2.64 0.13
N SER A 39 6.47 1.88 -0.80
CA SER A 39 7.79 2.18 -1.38
C SER A 39 7.68 3.23 -2.48
N SER A 40 7.26 4.43 -2.10
CA SER A 40 7.11 5.57 -3.01
C SER A 40 8.12 6.68 -2.70
N PRO A 41 8.56 7.47 -3.71
CA PRO A 41 9.43 8.62 -3.48
C PRO A 41 8.83 9.63 -2.48
N LYS A 42 7.50 9.73 -2.42
CA LYS A 42 6.77 10.56 -1.45
C LYS A 42 7.04 10.12 -0.01
N VAL A 43 6.98 8.81 0.25
CA VAL A 43 7.24 8.25 1.59
C VAL A 43 8.70 8.51 2.00
N VAL A 44 9.66 8.26 1.11
CA VAL A 44 11.08 8.55 1.38
C VAL A 44 11.29 10.03 1.70
N ARG A 45 10.64 10.94 0.95
CA ARG A 45 10.71 12.38 1.20
C ARG A 45 10.14 12.75 2.56
N ILE A 46 9.03 12.15 2.98
CA ILE A 46 8.45 12.37 4.32
C ILE A 46 9.42 11.90 5.40
N CYS A 47 9.97 10.70 5.28
CA CYS A 47 10.98 10.19 6.22
C CYS A 47 12.20 11.13 6.29
N ASN A 48 12.68 11.60 5.15
CA ASN A 48 13.78 12.58 5.08
C ASN A 48 13.42 13.88 5.81
N THR A 49 12.20 14.40 5.64
CA THR A 49 11.73 15.58 6.38
C THR A 49 11.68 15.32 7.88
N LEU A 50 11.15 14.18 8.33
CA LEU A 50 11.06 13.82 9.75
C LEU A 50 12.44 13.67 10.42
N LEU A 51 13.44 13.21 9.67
CA LEU A 51 14.84 13.16 10.12
C LEU A 51 15.48 14.56 10.24
N SER A 52 14.78 15.65 9.90
CA SER A 52 15.29 17.01 10.16
C SER A 52 15.17 17.41 11.63
N THR A 53 14.25 16.80 12.37
CA THR A 53 13.95 17.09 13.77
C THR A 53 14.26 15.90 14.67
N TYR A 54 15.27 15.10 14.29
CA TYR A 54 15.61 13.85 14.97
C TYR A 54 16.02 14.04 16.44
N ASP A 55 16.52 15.23 16.78
CA ASP A 55 16.93 15.66 18.12
C ASP A 55 15.75 15.89 19.07
N THR A 56 14.61 16.31 18.53
CA THR A 56 13.38 16.59 19.28
C THR A 56 12.37 15.45 19.23
N ASN A 57 12.52 14.52 18.27
CA ASN A 57 11.70 13.33 18.16
C ASN A 57 11.97 12.34 19.32
N SER A 58 10.94 11.61 19.75
CA SER A 58 11.13 10.48 20.67
C SER A 58 11.93 9.35 20.02
N GLU A 59 12.59 8.53 20.85
CA GLU A 59 13.35 7.35 20.41
C GLU A 59 12.49 6.42 19.53
N THR A 60 11.26 6.13 19.96
CA THR A 60 10.30 5.30 19.21
C THR A 60 10.00 5.88 17.82
N THR A 61 9.86 7.20 17.72
CA THR A 61 9.60 7.89 16.45
C THR A 61 10.78 7.73 15.51
N ASN A 62 11.99 8.02 15.99
CA ASN A 62 13.22 7.87 15.21
C ASN A 62 13.44 6.42 14.76
N HIS A 63 13.23 5.46 15.66
CA HIS A 63 13.28 4.04 15.35
C HIS A 63 12.30 3.68 14.22
N CYS A 64 11.05 4.13 14.31
CA CYS A 64 10.03 3.88 13.28
C CYS A 64 10.40 4.46 11.92
N ILE A 65 10.98 5.67 11.89
CA ILE A 65 11.42 6.31 10.64
C ILE A 65 12.54 5.49 9.99
N VAL A 66 13.59 5.15 10.75
CA VAL A 66 14.70 4.34 10.25
C VAL A 66 14.21 2.95 9.83
N ARG A 67 13.31 2.34 10.59
CA ARG A 67 12.71 1.04 10.25
C ARG A 67 11.89 1.09 8.96
N MET A 68 11.18 2.19 8.69
CA MET A 68 10.49 2.39 7.42
C MET A 68 11.47 2.44 6.25
N LEU A 69 12.57 3.19 6.39
CA LEU A 69 13.62 3.27 5.38
C LEU A 69 14.30 1.90 5.15
N HIS A 70 14.59 1.17 6.24
CA HIS A 70 15.13 -0.18 6.17
C HIS A 70 14.20 -1.15 5.44
N ARG A 71 12.89 -1.09 5.71
CA ARG A 71 11.91 -1.93 5.00
C ARG A 71 11.93 -1.67 3.49
N ILE A 72 12.01 -0.42 3.06
CA ILE A 72 12.09 -0.08 1.64
C ILE A 72 13.38 -0.66 1.02
N ALA A 73 14.52 -0.49 1.66
CA ALA A 73 15.79 -0.97 1.13
C ALA A 73 15.92 -2.50 1.12
N TRP A 74 15.60 -3.14 2.25
CA TRP A 74 15.88 -4.56 2.49
C TRP A 74 14.70 -5.47 2.15
N GLU A 75 13.50 -5.15 2.64
CA GLU A 75 12.31 -6.01 2.43
C GLU A 75 11.78 -5.86 1.01
N CYS A 76 11.65 -4.62 0.54
CA CYS A 76 11.17 -4.35 -0.81
C CYS A 76 12.26 -4.47 -1.90
N LYS A 77 13.53 -4.65 -1.51
CA LYS A 77 14.70 -4.71 -2.42
C LYS A 77 14.89 -3.45 -3.26
N LEU A 78 14.59 -2.27 -2.70
CA LEU A 78 14.68 -0.97 -3.38
C LEU A 78 15.68 -0.01 -2.72
N PRO A 79 16.95 -0.40 -2.51
CA PRO A 79 17.94 0.45 -1.83
C PRO A 79 18.23 1.75 -2.59
N ALA A 80 18.11 1.72 -3.93
CA ALA A 80 18.33 2.88 -4.78
C ALA A 80 17.42 4.07 -4.44
N MET A 81 16.24 3.83 -3.87
CA MET A 81 15.32 4.89 -3.45
C MET A 81 15.89 5.77 -2.33
N LEU A 82 16.86 5.26 -1.57
CA LEU A 82 17.48 5.97 -0.46
C LEU A 82 18.70 6.80 -0.88
N PHE A 83 19.15 6.71 -2.14
CA PHE A 83 20.36 7.39 -2.62
C PHE A 83 20.13 8.88 -2.93
N GLN A 84 19.49 9.57 -1.99
CA GLN A 84 19.30 11.02 -2.01
C GLN A 84 20.39 11.67 -1.17
N ALA A 85 21.13 12.62 -1.75
CA ALA A 85 22.22 13.30 -1.04
C ALA A 85 21.75 13.95 0.28
N SER A 86 20.53 14.48 0.30
CA SER A 86 19.93 15.08 1.50
C SER A 86 19.74 14.08 2.63
N LEU A 87 19.38 12.83 2.32
CA LEU A 87 19.23 11.77 3.30
C LEU A 87 20.58 11.36 3.89
N PHE A 88 21.62 11.24 3.04
CA PHE A 88 22.98 10.96 3.51
C PHE A 88 23.54 12.05 4.42
N ILE A 89 23.30 13.32 4.11
CA ILE A 89 23.71 14.44 4.98
C ILE A 89 23.04 14.33 6.35
N LYS A 90 21.75 13.97 6.40
CA LYS A 90 21.05 13.77 7.69
C LYS A 90 21.65 12.63 8.48
N PHE A 91 21.86 11.46 7.87
CA PHE A 91 22.50 10.34 8.56
C PHE A 91 23.88 10.69 9.08
N ARG A 92 24.70 11.41 8.29
CA ARG A 92 26.01 11.90 8.74
C ARG A 92 25.88 12.82 9.96
N ASN A 93 24.99 13.80 9.91
CA ASN A 93 24.80 14.74 11.01
C ASN A 93 24.29 14.04 12.28
N ILE A 94 23.36 13.09 12.12
CA ILE A 94 22.87 12.25 13.22
C ILE A 94 24.04 11.50 13.85
N LEU A 95 24.83 10.77 13.06
CA LEU A 95 25.98 10.00 13.56
C LEU A 95 27.03 10.88 14.24
N SER A 96 27.30 12.07 13.69
CA SER A 96 28.28 13.01 14.28
C SER A 96 27.81 13.60 15.61
N ASN A 97 26.50 13.64 15.87
CA ASN A 97 25.93 14.11 17.14
C ASN A 97 25.91 13.03 18.23
N TYR A 98 26.17 11.76 17.87
CA TYR A 98 26.28 10.65 18.82
C TYR A 98 27.73 10.33 19.21
N GLU A 99 28.72 10.90 18.50
CA GLU A 99 30.16 10.86 18.84
C GLU A 99 30.54 12.01 19.79
#